data_AF-A0ABD5YTJ1-F1
#
_entry.id   AF-A0ABD5YTJ1-F1
#
_cell.length_a   1.000
_cell.length_b   1.000
_cell.length_c   1.000
_cell.angle_alpha   90.00
_cell.angle_beta   90.00
_cell.angle_gamma   90.00
#
_symmetry.space_group_name_H-M   'P 1'
#
loop_
_entity.id
_entity.type
_entity.pdbx_description
1 polymer ?
#
loop_
_entity_poly.entity_id
_entity_poly.type
_entity_poly.pdbx_seq_one_letter_code
_entity_poly.pdbx_strand_id
1 'polypeptide(L)'
;MRTDRELLAIADTIEERLTALEQELRGTRAALQNQGFDRLDSLYFERHEPGDPETAWRTGFSLAAVAEGYPLPRERSVSSDGERESLTEEVYEQLTAGEHVVVVGETGSGKSTVCKQVACQWHAETDRGAVLYRRSASTTTFDEPGTLIEAIRSDEDDLLVVVEDAPRADANTIFEVLDTLGESEEVAVLLDARTGTWESDSPMGGQTCGTRRHRDVQDYTHRGQRANRQPCEAHTAGLRAHRLPYDRGDSTALYTCVRRRYTTGALPDGQNRS
;
A
#
# COMPACT_ATOMS: atom_id res chain seq x y z
N MET A 1 -36.25 17.75 34.72
CA MET A 1 -36.52 19.08 34.10
C MET A 1 -35.28 19.96 33.97
N ARG A 2 -34.52 20.31 35.02
CA ARG A 2 -33.31 21.14 34.86
C ARG A 2 -32.16 20.40 34.16
N THR A 3 -31.98 19.12 34.51
CA THR A 3 -31.00 18.20 33.90
C THR A 3 -31.33 17.86 32.45
N ASP A 4 -32.61 17.73 32.08
CA ASP A 4 -32.99 17.40 30.69
C ASP A 4 -32.67 18.54 29.71
N ARG A 5 -32.81 19.79 30.16
CA ARG A 5 -32.47 20.97 29.35
C ARG A 5 -30.95 21.12 29.16
N GLU A 6 -30.18 20.80 30.19
CA GLU A 6 -28.71 20.79 30.13
C GLU A 6 -28.20 19.66 29.22
N LEU A 7 -28.81 18.47 29.29
CA LEU A 7 -28.48 17.34 28.40
C LEU A 7 -28.79 17.64 26.94
N LEU A 8 -29.94 18.26 26.63
CA LEU A 8 -30.28 18.66 25.27
C LEU A 8 -29.31 19.71 24.72
N ALA A 9 -28.93 20.71 25.52
CA ALA A 9 -27.96 21.72 25.08
C ALA A 9 -26.56 21.12 24.79
N ILE A 10 -26.14 20.10 25.57
CA ILE A 10 -24.90 19.38 25.31
C ILE A 10 -25.01 18.56 24.02
N ALA A 11 -26.13 17.86 23.80
CA ALA A 11 -26.36 17.10 22.58
C ALA A 11 -26.32 17.99 21.33
N ASP A 12 -27.02 19.13 21.35
CA ASP A 12 -27.02 20.11 20.26
C ASP A 12 -25.58 20.61 19.98
N THR A 13 -24.83 20.92 21.04
CA THR A 13 -23.42 21.37 20.90
C THR A 13 -22.54 20.27 20.28
N ILE A 14 -22.75 19.01 20.65
CA ILE A 14 -22.01 17.88 20.08
C ILE A 14 -22.37 17.71 18.60
N GLU A 15 -23.66 17.76 18.25
CA GLU A 15 -24.12 17.65 16.85
C GLU A 15 -23.56 18.78 15.98
N GLU A 16 -23.56 20.02 16.47
CA GLU A 16 -22.96 21.16 15.78
C GLU A 16 -21.46 20.95 15.54
N ARG A 17 -20.73 20.48 16.56
CA ARG A 17 -19.29 20.21 16.45
C ARG A 17 -19.00 19.04 15.50
N LEU A 18 -19.76 17.96 15.57
CA LEU A 18 -19.62 16.83 14.65
C LEU A 18 -19.87 17.27 13.20
N THR A 19 -20.90 18.08 12.98
CA THR A 19 -21.20 18.62 11.64
C THR A 19 -20.07 19.49 11.11
N ALA A 20 -19.50 20.36 11.94
CA ALA A 20 -18.37 21.21 11.56
C ALA A 20 -17.12 20.37 11.21
N LEU A 21 -16.79 19.37 12.04
CA LEU A 21 -15.67 18.46 11.79
C LEU A 21 -15.85 17.65 10.50
N GLU A 22 -17.05 17.15 10.23
CA GLU A 22 -17.33 16.45 8.97
C GLU A 22 -17.16 17.36 7.75
N GLN A 23 -17.55 18.63 7.84
CA GLN A 23 -17.36 19.59 6.75
C GLN A 23 -15.89 19.91 6.52
N GLU A 24 -15.13 20.10 7.59
CA GLU A 24 -13.67 20.30 7.55
C GLU A 24 -12.97 19.09 6.91
N LEU A 25 -13.26 17.87 7.37
CA LEU A 25 -12.70 16.64 6.82
C LEU A 25 -13.04 16.47 5.33
N ARG A 26 -14.26 16.78 4.91
CA ARG A 26 -14.65 16.77 3.50
C ARG A 26 -13.88 17.81 2.68
N GLY A 27 -13.68 19.00 3.24
CA GLY A 27 -12.88 20.07 2.64
C GLY A 27 -11.44 19.63 2.39
N THR A 28 -10.77 19.11 3.43
CA THR A 28 -9.40 18.59 3.34
C THR A 28 -9.28 17.45 2.34
N ARG A 29 -10.25 16.50 2.33
CA ARG A 29 -10.26 15.41 1.35
C ARG A 29 -10.38 15.95 -0.08
N ALA A 30 -11.26 16.91 -0.31
CA ALA A 30 -11.43 17.51 -1.64
C ALA A 30 -10.15 18.26 -2.08
N ALA A 31 -9.51 18.99 -1.18
CA ALA A 31 -8.25 19.68 -1.45
C ALA A 31 -7.13 18.69 -1.83
N LEU A 32 -6.97 17.60 -1.08
CA LEU A 32 -6.01 16.54 -1.40
C LEU A 32 -6.31 15.85 -2.75
N GLN A 33 -7.59 15.56 -3.03
CA GLN A 33 -8.01 14.99 -4.31
C GLN A 33 -7.72 15.93 -5.49
N ASN A 34 -7.88 17.24 -5.30
CA ASN A 34 -7.47 18.25 -6.28
C ASN A 34 -5.96 18.34 -6.46
N GLN A 35 -5.16 17.72 -5.59
CA GLN A 35 -3.71 17.58 -5.75
C GLN A 35 -3.31 16.15 -6.20
N GLY A 36 -4.29 15.31 -6.54
CA GLY A 36 -4.10 13.95 -7.04
C GLY A 36 -3.90 12.88 -5.97
N PHE A 37 -4.18 13.19 -4.70
CA PHE A 37 -4.06 12.24 -3.59
C PHE A 37 -5.40 11.59 -3.25
N ASP A 38 -5.41 10.26 -3.21
CA ASP A 38 -6.46 9.45 -2.59
C ASP A 38 -6.11 9.20 -1.12
N ARG A 39 -7.01 9.56 -0.20
CA ARG A 39 -6.93 9.09 1.20
C ARG A 39 -7.49 7.68 1.28
N LEU A 40 -6.65 6.70 1.63
CA LEU A 40 -7.04 5.31 1.80
C LEU A 40 -7.52 5.11 3.23
N ASP A 41 -8.83 5.13 3.37
CA ASP A 41 -9.57 4.84 4.58
C ASP A 41 -10.64 3.77 4.29
N SER A 42 -11.36 3.32 5.32
CA SER A 42 -12.43 2.34 5.14
C SER A 42 -13.45 2.81 4.08
N LEU A 43 -13.76 4.10 4.06
CA LEU A 43 -14.68 4.70 3.08
C LEU A 43 -14.16 4.60 1.64
N TYR A 44 -12.85 4.71 1.42
CA TYR A 44 -12.24 4.49 0.11
C TYR A 44 -12.52 3.07 -0.38
N PHE A 45 -12.25 2.05 0.45
CA PHE A 45 -12.44 0.64 0.05
C PHE A 45 -13.92 0.24 -0.05
N GLU A 46 -14.81 0.82 0.77
CA GLU A 46 -16.27 0.63 0.63
C GLU A 46 -16.81 1.14 -0.72
N ARG A 47 -16.19 2.17 -1.29
CA ARG A 47 -16.62 2.79 -2.54
C ARG A 47 -15.97 2.19 -3.79
N HIS A 48 -14.91 1.41 -3.63
CA HIS A 48 -14.14 0.87 -4.75
C HIS A 48 -14.17 -0.64 -4.72
N GLU A 49 -14.93 -1.23 -5.63
CA GLU A 49 -14.92 -2.67 -5.82
C GLU A 49 -13.65 -3.11 -6.59
N PRO A 50 -13.06 -4.27 -6.23
CA PRO A 50 -12.07 -4.90 -7.08
C PRO A 50 -12.70 -5.22 -8.45
N GLY A 51 -12.00 -4.91 -9.53
CA GLY A 51 -12.40 -5.39 -10.85
C GLY A 51 -12.23 -6.90 -10.97
N ASP A 52 -12.62 -7.46 -12.11
CA ASP A 52 -12.38 -8.89 -12.39
C ASP A 52 -10.88 -9.24 -12.36
N PRO A 53 -10.48 -10.36 -11.71
CA PRO A 53 -9.08 -10.76 -11.60
C PRO A 53 -8.37 -10.90 -12.96
N GLU A 54 -8.99 -11.54 -13.95
CA GLU A 54 -8.36 -11.76 -15.26
C GLU A 54 -8.03 -10.42 -15.94
N THR A 55 -8.95 -9.46 -15.82
CA THR A 55 -8.72 -8.09 -16.30
C THR A 55 -7.58 -7.42 -15.55
N ALA A 56 -7.57 -7.48 -14.21
CA ALA A 56 -6.53 -6.87 -13.38
C ALA A 56 -5.12 -7.41 -13.70
N TRP A 57 -4.99 -8.71 -13.96
CA TRP A 57 -3.71 -9.32 -14.38
C TRP A 57 -3.22 -8.82 -15.75
N ARG A 58 -4.12 -8.36 -16.61
CA ARG A 58 -3.79 -7.85 -17.95
C ARG A 58 -3.54 -6.34 -17.98
N THR A 59 -4.25 -5.58 -17.14
CA THR A 59 -4.25 -4.10 -17.18
C THR A 59 -3.54 -3.47 -15.99
N GLY A 60 -3.21 -4.25 -14.96
CA GLY A 60 -2.65 -3.79 -13.70
C GLY A 60 -3.70 -3.74 -12.58
N PHE A 61 -3.20 -3.70 -11.35
CA PHE A 61 -4.04 -3.78 -10.15
C PHE A 61 -4.46 -2.39 -9.65
N SER A 62 -5.75 -2.23 -9.35
CA SER A 62 -6.25 -1.13 -8.52
C SER A 62 -5.92 -1.40 -7.05
N LEU A 63 -5.98 -0.37 -6.18
CA LEU A 63 -5.81 -0.55 -4.74
C LEU A 63 -6.83 -1.54 -4.14
N ALA A 64 -8.08 -1.51 -4.61
CA ALA A 64 -9.09 -2.49 -4.18
C ALA A 64 -8.72 -3.92 -4.59
N ALA A 65 -8.21 -4.14 -5.81
CA ALA A 65 -7.73 -5.45 -6.23
C ALA A 65 -6.49 -5.91 -5.43
N VAL A 66 -5.63 -4.99 -5.00
CA VAL A 66 -4.50 -5.31 -4.13
C VAL A 66 -4.95 -5.69 -2.72
N ALA A 67 -5.91 -4.96 -2.16
CA ALA A 67 -6.49 -5.27 -0.84
C ALA A 67 -7.15 -6.65 -0.80
N GLU A 68 -7.72 -7.10 -1.92
CA GLU A 68 -8.25 -8.47 -2.09
C GLU A 68 -7.17 -9.55 -2.33
N GLY A 69 -5.89 -9.16 -2.33
CA GLY A 69 -4.77 -10.09 -2.48
C GLY A 69 -4.56 -10.62 -3.89
N TYR A 70 -4.98 -9.89 -4.93
CA TYR A 70 -4.79 -10.35 -6.32
C TYR A 70 -3.31 -10.47 -6.72
N PRO A 71 -2.42 -9.51 -6.40
CA PRO A 71 -1.03 -9.59 -6.82
C PRO A 71 -0.26 -10.61 -5.98
N LEU A 72 0.61 -11.38 -6.63
CA LEU A 72 1.59 -12.20 -5.94
C LEU A 72 2.69 -11.33 -5.30
N PRO A 73 3.21 -11.70 -4.11
CA PRO A 73 4.37 -11.04 -3.52
C PRO A 73 5.59 -11.10 -4.44
N ARG A 74 6.37 -10.02 -4.47
CA ARG A 74 7.67 -10.01 -5.11
C ARG A 74 8.73 -10.50 -4.16
N GLU A 75 9.36 -11.59 -4.51
CA GLU A 75 10.32 -12.26 -3.65
C GLU A 75 11.64 -12.57 -4.33
N ARG A 76 12.73 -12.40 -3.59
CA ARG A 76 14.07 -12.89 -3.96
C ARG A 76 14.44 -14.10 -3.12
N SER A 77 15.31 -14.96 -3.64
CA SER A 77 15.90 -16.04 -2.85
C SER A 77 17.13 -15.51 -2.13
N VAL A 78 17.17 -15.61 -0.81
CA VAL A 78 18.30 -15.14 0.01
C VAL A 78 19.23 -16.26 0.47
N SER A 79 18.81 -17.52 0.36
CA SER A 79 19.64 -18.67 0.65
C SER A 79 19.45 -19.80 -0.35
N SER A 80 20.42 -20.73 -0.37
CA SER A 80 20.32 -21.98 -1.14
C SER A 80 19.20 -22.90 -0.65
N ASP A 81 18.71 -22.69 0.57
CA ASP A 81 17.77 -23.58 1.26
C ASP A 81 16.31 -23.24 0.94
N GLY A 82 16.08 -22.32 0.01
CA GLY A 82 14.76 -21.93 -0.48
C GLY A 82 14.07 -20.86 0.36
N GLU A 83 14.80 -20.17 1.22
CA GLU A 83 14.30 -18.99 1.92
C GLU A 83 14.07 -17.84 0.95
N ARG A 84 12.95 -17.14 1.14
CA ARG A 84 12.46 -16.09 0.25
C ARG A 84 12.19 -14.84 1.08
N GLU A 85 12.68 -13.71 0.60
CA GLU A 85 12.40 -12.39 1.19
C GLU A 85 11.46 -11.63 0.28
N SER A 86 10.37 -11.11 0.85
CA SER A 86 9.39 -10.27 0.18
C SER A 86 9.87 -8.82 0.15
N LEU A 87 9.93 -8.22 -1.04
CA LEU A 87 10.24 -6.79 -1.19
C LEU A 87 9.19 -5.92 -0.47
N THR A 88 7.92 -6.32 -0.51
CA THR A 88 6.84 -5.60 0.14
C THR A 88 7.05 -5.56 1.65
N GLU A 89 7.38 -6.71 2.26
CA GLU A 89 7.63 -6.78 3.71
C GLU A 89 8.87 -5.97 4.09
N GLU A 90 9.94 -6.08 3.31
CA GLU A 90 11.17 -5.33 3.57
C GLU A 90 10.99 -3.81 3.46
N VAL A 91 10.20 -3.33 2.49
CA VAL A 91 9.85 -1.90 2.37
C VAL A 91 8.95 -1.48 3.53
N TYR A 92 7.96 -2.31 3.88
CA TYR A 92 7.05 -2.05 4.99
C TYR A 92 7.83 -1.92 6.32
N GLU A 93 8.73 -2.85 6.62
CA GLU A 93 9.56 -2.83 7.82
C GLU A 93 10.41 -1.55 7.92
N GLN A 94 11.03 -1.12 6.81
CA GLN A 94 11.80 0.14 6.77
C GLN A 94 10.91 1.35 7.07
N LEU A 95 9.73 1.44 6.46
CA LEU A 95 8.79 2.54 6.70
C LEU A 95 8.33 2.57 8.17
N THR A 96 8.04 1.40 8.75
CA THR A 96 7.64 1.30 10.16
C THR A 96 8.79 1.58 11.14
N ALA A 97 10.04 1.54 10.67
CA ALA A 97 11.22 1.95 11.42
C ALA A 97 11.50 3.46 11.32
N GLY A 98 10.62 4.23 10.67
CA GLY A 98 10.77 5.68 10.46
C GLY A 98 11.63 6.05 9.26
N GLU A 99 12.02 5.09 8.42
CA GLU A 99 12.79 5.38 7.20
C GLU A 99 11.84 5.86 6.07
N HIS A 100 12.31 6.79 5.24
CA HIS A 100 11.65 7.04 3.95
C HIS A 100 12.28 6.15 2.88
N VAL A 101 11.46 5.55 2.02
CA VAL A 101 11.90 4.54 1.07
C VAL A 101 11.61 4.98 -0.36
N VAL A 102 12.56 4.72 -1.26
CA VAL A 102 12.36 4.88 -2.70
C VAL A 102 12.54 3.55 -3.39
N VAL A 103 11.50 3.13 -4.12
CA VAL A 103 11.47 1.91 -4.92
C VAL A 103 11.76 2.28 -6.37
N VAL A 104 12.88 1.78 -6.88
CA VAL A 104 13.40 2.12 -8.21
C VAL A 104 13.44 0.90 -9.10
N GLY A 105 13.34 1.12 -10.41
CA GLY A 105 13.42 0.06 -11.41
C GLY A 105 12.82 0.45 -12.74
N GLU A 106 13.03 -0.36 -13.76
CA GLU A 106 12.51 -0.12 -15.11
C GLU A 106 10.98 -0.09 -15.19
N THR A 107 10.45 0.43 -16.31
CA THR A 107 9.03 0.32 -16.63
C THR A 107 8.62 -1.15 -16.67
N GLY A 108 7.51 -1.49 -16.00
CA GLY A 108 7.01 -2.87 -15.97
C GLY A 108 7.70 -3.79 -14.96
N SER A 109 8.72 -3.33 -14.22
CA SER A 109 9.26 -4.09 -13.06
C SER A 109 8.22 -4.26 -11.94
N GLY A 110 7.19 -3.39 -11.96
CA GLY A 110 6.01 -3.39 -11.10
C GLY A 110 6.19 -2.74 -9.74
N LYS A 111 7.06 -1.74 -9.65
CA LYS A 111 7.15 -0.78 -8.52
C LYS A 111 5.78 -0.37 -7.98
N SER A 112 4.88 0.08 -8.86
CA SER A 112 3.53 0.51 -8.49
C SER A 112 2.69 -0.60 -7.86
N THR A 113 2.96 -1.88 -8.16
CA THR A 113 2.33 -3.01 -7.45
C THR A 113 2.86 -3.13 -6.02
N VAL A 114 4.17 -2.98 -5.82
CA VAL A 114 4.80 -2.99 -4.48
C VAL A 114 4.26 -1.83 -3.65
N CYS A 115 4.22 -0.61 -4.22
CA CYS A 115 3.68 0.57 -3.54
C CYS A 115 2.23 0.38 -3.10
N LYS A 116 1.37 -0.20 -3.95
CA LYS A 116 -0.01 -0.53 -3.59
C LYS A 116 -0.08 -1.60 -2.50
N GLN A 117 0.76 -2.63 -2.57
CA GLN A 117 0.78 -3.69 -1.55
C GLN A 117 1.19 -3.13 -0.19
N VAL A 118 2.23 -2.30 -0.14
CA VAL A 118 2.65 -1.61 1.10
C VAL A 118 1.56 -0.68 1.61
N ALA A 119 0.92 0.12 0.74
CA ALA A 119 -0.17 1.00 1.11
C ALA A 119 -1.38 0.23 1.69
N CYS A 120 -1.77 -0.88 1.07
CA CYS A 120 -2.84 -1.74 1.57
C CYS A 120 -2.47 -2.43 2.88
N GLN A 121 -1.21 -2.86 3.03
CA GLN A 121 -0.71 -3.46 4.27
C GLN A 121 -0.71 -2.43 5.41
N TRP A 122 -0.22 -1.22 5.18
CA TRP A 122 -0.27 -0.12 6.15
C TRP A 122 -1.69 0.16 6.62
N HIS A 123 -2.64 0.29 5.69
CA HIS A 123 -4.03 0.54 6.02
C HIS A 123 -4.69 -0.60 6.81
N ALA A 124 -4.27 -1.86 6.59
CA ALA A 124 -4.86 -3.01 7.25
C ALA A 124 -4.44 -3.15 8.72
N GLU A 125 -3.31 -2.56 9.11
CA GLU A 125 -2.82 -2.60 10.49
C GLU A 125 -3.57 -1.60 11.38
N THR A 126 -4.02 -2.08 12.55
CA THR A 126 -4.96 -1.33 13.41
C THR A 126 -4.31 -0.20 14.19
N ASP A 127 -2.99 -0.25 14.36
CA ASP A 127 -2.17 0.75 15.05
C ASP A 127 -1.55 1.78 14.09
N ARG A 128 -1.93 1.75 12.80
CA ARG A 128 -1.41 2.64 11.77
C ARG A 128 -2.46 3.62 11.29
N GLY A 129 -1.99 4.83 10.97
CA GLY A 129 -2.81 5.94 10.48
C GLY A 129 -3.16 5.82 9.00
N ALA A 130 -3.71 6.91 8.47
CA ALA A 130 -4.17 6.95 7.08
C ALA A 130 -3.03 6.84 6.06
N VAL A 131 -3.38 6.43 4.83
CA VAL A 131 -2.46 6.49 3.69
C VAL A 131 -2.91 7.58 2.72
N LEU A 132 -2.00 8.47 2.32
CA LEU A 132 -2.20 9.43 1.24
C LEU A 132 -1.49 8.91 -0.01
N TYR A 133 -2.26 8.43 -0.99
CA TYR A 133 -1.75 7.74 -2.17
C TYR A 133 -1.91 8.60 -3.43
N ARG A 134 -0.81 8.89 -4.12
CA ARG A 134 -0.80 9.55 -5.43
C ARG A 134 -0.30 8.61 -6.52
N ARG A 135 -1.13 8.41 -7.55
CA ARG A 135 -0.83 7.56 -8.73
C ARG A 135 -0.05 8.30 -9.80
N SER A 136 0.76 7.57 -10.57
CA SER A 136 1.60 8.08 -11.67
C SER A 136 0.80 8.64 -12.86
N ALA A 137 -0.48 8.29 -12.97
CA ALA A 137 -1.39 8.73 -14.02
C ALA A 137 -2.53 9.59 -13.47
N SER A 138 -2.29 10.34 -12.39
CA SER A 138 -3.24 11.36 -11.94
C SER A 138 -3.53 12.34 -13.08
N THR A 139 -4.80 12.68 -13.27
CA THR A 139 -5.20 13.74 -14.21
C THR A 139 -4.85 15.13 -13.69
N THR A 140 -4.45 15.22 -12.42
CA THR A 140 -4.22 16.48 -11.72
C THR A 140 -2.76 16.58 -11.31
N THR A 141 -2.18 17.75 -11.56
CA THR A 141 -0.84 18.12 -11.13
C THR A 141 -0.81 18.33 -9.61
N PHE A 142 0.31 17.97 -8.97
CA PHE A 142 0.58 18.32 -7.59
C PHE A 142 1.46 19.57 -7.57
N ASP A 143 0.88 20.73 -7.26
CA ASP A 143 1.53 22.05 -7.31
C ASP A 143 1.39 22.86 -6.02
N GLU A 144 0.54 22.43 -5.08
CA GLU A 144 0.37 23.08 -3.78
C GLU A 144 0.88 22.18 -2.64
N PRO A 145 2.18 22.22 -2.30
CA PRO A 145 2.75 21.40 -1.24
C PRO A 145 2.12 21.66 0.13
N GLY A 146 1.64 22.89 0.36
CA GLY A 146 0.99 23.31 1.61
C GLY A 146 -0.21 22.46 1.99
N THR A 147 -1.03 22.06 1.01
CA THR A 147 -2.21 21.22 1.23
C THR A 147 -1.83 19.85 1.78
N LEU A 148 -0.75 19.24 1.27
CA LEU A 148 -0.25 17.96 1.77
C LEU A 148 0.41 18.13 3.15
N ILE A 149 1.21 19.18 3.35
CA ILE A 149 1.88 19.45 4.63
C ILE A 149 0.85 19.68 5.74
N GLU A 150 -0.21 20.45 5.47
CA GLU A 150 -1.29 20.67 6.44
C GLU A 150 -1.99 19.36 6.78
N ALA A 151 -2.34 18.54 5.77
CA ALA A 151 -2.95 17.24 6.00
C ALA A 151 -2.06 16.30 6.84
N ILE A 152 -0.74 16.32 6.64
CA ILE A 152 0.21 15.53 7.43
C ILE A 152 0.23 16.01 8.88
N ARG A 153 0.31 17.33 9.11
CA ARG A 153 0.40 17.91 10.47
C ARG A 153 -0.91 17.82 11.27
N SER A 154 -2.03 17.69 10.58
CA SER A 154 -3.35 17.56 11.20
C SER A 154 -3.72 16.13 11.55
N ASP A 155 -2.97 15.13 11.07
CA ASP A 155 -3.18 13.73 11.44
C ASP A 155 -2.48 13.43 12.77
N GLU A 156 -3.16 12.73 13.67
CA GLU A 156 -2.63 12.38 15.00
C GLU A 156 -1.94 11.00 15.01
N ASP A 157 -2.14 10.20 13.96
CA ASP A 157 -1.64 8.83 13.81
C ASP A 157 -0.48 8.75 12.80
N ASP A 158 0.27 7.65 12.83
CA ASP A 158 1.36 7.37 11.87
C ASP A 158 0.84 7.38 10.42
N LEU A 159 1.19 8.41 9.66
CA LEU A 159 0.69 8.61 8.30
C LEU A 159 1.70 8.14 7.25
N LEU A 160 1.23 7.42 6.23
CA LEU A 160 2.03 7.03 5.07
C LEU A 160 1.68 7.87 3.85
N VAL A 161 2.66 8.55 3.27
CA VAL A 161 2.53 9.20 1.96
C VAL A 161 3.16 8.32 0.89
N VAL A 162 2.39 7.97 -0.14
CA VAL A 162 2.87 7.20 -1.29
C VAL A 162 2.75 8.03 -2.56
N VAL A 163 3.86 8.20 -3.29
CA VAL A 163 3.85 8.91 -4.58
C VAL A 163 4.52 8.06 -5.65
N GLU A 164 3.73 7.63 -6.62
CA GLU A 164 4.26 6.97 -7.83
C GLU A 164 4.85 7.99 -8.82
N ASP A 165 5.89 7.57 -9.53
CA ASP A 165 6.63 8.29 -10.54
C ASP A 165 7.10 9.67 -10.03
N ALA A 166 7.56 9.72 -8.77
CA ALA A 166 7.84 10.95 -8.03
C ALA A 166 8.74 11.98 -8.74
N PRO A 167 9.77 11.60 -9.52
CA PRO A 167 10.59 12.58 -10.24
C PRO A 167 9.88 13.28 -11.41
N ARG A 168 8.69 12.83 -11.84
CA ARG A 168 7.98 13.46 -12.95
C ARG A 168 7.46 14.83 -12.54
N ALA A 169 7.41 15.74 -13.52
CA ALA A 169 7.07 17.15 -13.29
C ALA A 169 5.69 17.38 -12.66
N ASP A 170 4.77 16.42 -12.76
CA ASP A 170 3.44 16.51 -12.14
C ASP A 170 3.39 16.07 -10.68
N ALA A 171 4.48 15.47 -10.16
CA ALA A 171 4.58 14.91 -8.82
C ALA A 171 5.83 15.36 -8.04
N ASN A 172 6.82 15.98 -8.69
CA ASN A 172 8.12 16.34 -8.10
C ASN A 172 8.03 17.35 -6.92
N THR A 173 6.92 18.08 -6.79
CA THR A 173 6.58 18.90 -5.62
C THR A 173 6.67 18.14 -4.29
N ILE A 174 6.62 16.79 -4.32
CA ILE A 174 6.85 15.95 -3.14
C ILE A 174 8.23 16.18 -2.50
N PHE A 175 9.24 16.56 -3.27
CA PHE A 175 10.57 16.85 -2.72
C PHE A 175 10.57 18.14 -1.89
N GLU A 176 9.77 19.14 -2.25
CA GLU A 176 9.60 20.35 -1.43
C GLU A 176 8.89 20.04 -0.10
N VAL A 177 7.94 19.10 -0.12
CA VAL A 177 7.30 18.59 1.10
C VAL A 177 8.30 17.87 1.99
N LEU A 178 9.12 16.98 1.44
CA LEU A 178 10.18 16.29 2.17
C LEU A 178 11.21 17.26 2.78
N ASP A 179 11.60 18.30 2.04
CA ASP A 179 12.51 19.33 2.54
C ASP A 179 11.87 20.15 3.68
N THR A 180 10.54 20.37 3.61
CA THR A 180 9.80 21.10 4.64
C THR A 180 9.56 20.28 5.90
N LEU A 181 9.33 18.97 5.76
CA LEU A 181 9.08 18.05 6.88
C LEU A 181 10.37 17.60 7.58
N GLY A 182 11.50 17.61 6.88
CA GLY A 182 12.79 17.23 7.44
C GLY A 182 12.84 15.75 7.83
N GLU A 183 13.29 15.47 9.06
CA GLU A 183 13.38 14.11 9.63
C GLU A 183 12.24 13.83 10.61
N SER A 184 11.02 14.33 10.35
CA SER A 184 9.88 14.06 11.22
C SER A 184 9.56 12.57 11.26
N GLU A 185 9.49 12.00 12.47
CA GLU A 185 9.13 10.59 12.70
C GLU A 185 7.62 10.34 12.54
N GLU A 186 6.81 11.39 12.45
CA GLU A 186 5.33 11.32 12.37
C GLU A 186 4.82 10.89 10.98
N VAL A 187 5.70 10.82 9.97
CA VAL A 187 5.33 10.52 8.59
C VAL A 187 6.31 9.57 7.92
N ALA A 188 5.79 8.48 7.37
CA ALA A 188 6.54 7.61 6.48
C ALA A 188 6.29 8.04 5.02
N VAL A 189 7.33 8.04 4.19
CA VAL A 189 7.20 8.40 2.77
C VAL A 189 7.75 7.28 1.90
N LEU A 190 6.91 6.81 0.98
CA LEU A 190 7.24 5.81 -0.04
C LEU A 190 7.13 6.44 -1.43
N LEU A 191 8.26 6.55 -2.12
CA LEU A 191 8.29 7.01 -3.50
C LEU A 191 8.56 5.84 -4.44
N ASP A 192 8.06 5.91 -5.67
CA ASP A 192 8.59 5.11 -6.76
C ASP A 192 9.17 5.97 -7.88
N ALA A 193 10.19 5.43 -8.54
CA ALA A 193 10.88 6.12 -9.62
C ALA A 193 11.43 5.15 -10.66
N ARG A 194 11.67 5.65 -11.87
CA ARG A 194 12.42 4.91 -12.90
C ARG A 194 13.90 5.11 -12.68
N THR A 195 14.70 4.06 -12.86
CA THR A 195 16.17 4.10 -12.64
C THR A 195 16.82 5.29 -13.32
N GLY A 196 16.60 5.46 -14.62
CA GLY A 196 17.21 6.57 -15.37
C GLY A 196 16.79 7.96 -14.87
N THR A 197 15.51 8.14 -14.53
CA THR A 197 14.98 9.45 -14.07
C THR A 197 15.41 9.77 -12.64
N TRP A 198 15.54 8.76 -11.78
CA TRP A 198 16.02 8.95 -10.41
C TRP A 198 17.46 9.43 -10.37
N GLU A 199 18.31 8.94 -11.27
CA GLU A 199 19.72 9.34 -11.38
C GLU A 199 19.89 10.71 -12.06
N SER A 200 19.04 11.08 -13.03
CA SER A 200 19.19 12.31 -13.82
C SER A 200 18.44 13.52 -13.30
N ASP A 201 17.23 13.34 -12.77
CA ASP A 201 16.26 14.42 -12.59
C ASP A 201 15.77 14.59 -11.15
N SER A 202 16.09 13.65 -10.25
CA SER A 202 15.79 13.85 -8.85
C SER A 202 16.72 14.93 -8.27
N PRO A 203 16.21 15.95 -7.57
CA PRO A 203 17.04 16.89 -6.80
C PRO A 203 17.89 16.16 -5.72
N MET A 204 17.57 14.90 -5.46
CA MET A 204 18.27 13.99 -4.53
C MET A 204 19.09 12.87 -5.23
N GLY A 205 19.19 12.88 -6.56
CA GLY A 205 19.91 11.89 -7.35
C GLY A 205 21.39 11.86 -6.99
N GLY A 206 21.77 10.96 -6.08
CA GLY A 206 23.16 10.78 -5.61
C GLY A 206 23.36 10.90 -4.10
N GLN A 207 22.35 11.25 -3.30
CA GLN A 207 22.48 11.37 -1.85
C GLN A 207 21.71 10.26 -1.12
N THR A 208 22.43 9.21 -0.70
CA THR A 208 22.03 8.38 0.44
C THR A 208 22.19 9.21 1.72
N CYS A 209 21.24 10.10 2.00
CA CYS A 209 21.24 10.86 3.26
C CYS A 209 20.60 9.99 4.35
N GLY A 210 21.41 9.58 5.34
CA GLY A 210 21.10 9.10 6.69
C GLY A 210 19.97 8.08 6.89
N THR A 211 18.74 8.46 6.55
CA THR A 211 17.47 7.80 6.84
C THR A 211 16.74 7.30 5.59
N ARG A 212 17.33 7.49 4.40
CA ARG A 212 16.68 7.19 3.10
C ARG A 212 17.37 6.04 2.38
N ARG A 213 16.67 4.91 2.24
CA ARG A 213 17.20 3.73 1.53
C ARG A 213 16.60 3.58 0.13
N HIS A 214 17.48 3.21 -0.79
CA HIS A 214 17.17 2.92 -2.18
C HIS A 214 17.00 1.42 -2.39
N ARG A 215 15.89 0.99 -3.02
CA ARG A 215 15.61 -0.41 -3.34
C ARG A 215 15.35 -0.59 -4.82
N ASP A 216 16.13 -1.46 -5.47
CA ASP A 216 15.91 -1.82 -6.86
C ASP A 216 14.98 -3.04 -6.96
N VAL A 217 13.82 -2.88 -7.61
CA VAL A 217 12.86 -3.96 -7.84
C VAL A 217 13.45 -5.07 -8.72
N GLN A 218 14.45 -4.78 -9.56
CA GLN A 218 15.07 -5.76 -10.44
C GLN A 218 15.84 -6.86 -9.66
N ASP A 219 16.26 -6.58 -8.43
CA ASP A 219 16.87 -7.59 -7.54
C ASP A 219 15.84 -8.65 -7.10
N TYR A 220 14.54 -8.36 -7.26
CA TYR A 220 13.40 -9.20 -6.89
C TYR A 220 12.71 -9.72 -8.15
N THR A 221 13.47 -10.40 -9.02
CA THR A 221 12.93 -10.99 -10.25
C THR A 221 12.20 -12.31 -10.01
N HIS A 222 10.98 -12.41 -10.54
CA HIS A 222 10.28 -13.68 -10.70
C HIS A 222 10.93 -14.51 -11.82
N ARG A 223 11.46 -15.70 -11.51
CA ARG A 223 11.75 -16.74 -12.52
C ARG A 223 10.50 -17.39 -13.15
N GLY A 224 9.28 -16.94 -12.80
CA GLY A 224 8.03 -17.66 -13.07
C GLY A 224 7.28 -17.35 -14.38
N GLN A 225 7.71 -16.42 -15.22
CA GLN A 225 6.91 -16.00 -16.40
C GLN A 225 7.14 -16.80 -17.69
N ARG A 226 7.79 -17.97 -17.64
CA ARG A 226 7.76 -18.92 -18.76
C ARG A 226 7.21 -20.26 -18.31
N ALA A 227 6.04 -20.59 -18.86
CA ALA A 227 5.29 -21.85 -18.78
C ALA A 227 4.48 -22.08 -17.49
N ASN A 228 3.22 -21.64 -17.47
CA ASN A 228 2.12 -22.59 -17.36
C ASN A 228 0.82 -22.01 -17.94
N ARG A 229 0.29 -22.65 -18.98
CA ARG A 229 -0.93 -22.27 -19.70
C ARG A 229 -2.02 -23.30 -19.34
N GLN A 230 -2.28 -23.47 -18.04
CA GLN A 230 -3.34 -24.33 -17.51
C GLN A 230 -4.41 -23.49 -16.80
N PRO A 231 -5.71 -23.85 -16.89
CA PRO A 231 -6.81 -22.95 -16.55
C PRO A 231 -6.92 -22.67 -15.05
N CYS A 232 -7.26 -21.43 -14.72
CA CYS A 232 -7.56 -20.89 -13.38
C CYS A 232 -8.86 -21.47 -12.76
N GLU A 233 -9.02 -22.79 -12.70
CA GLU A 233 -10.21 -23.42 -12.09
C GLU A 233 -10.01 -23.79 -10.62
N ALA A 234 -8.77 -23.81 -10.10
CA ALA A 234 -8.50 -24.26 -8.74
C ALA A 234 -8.51 -23.16 -7.65
N HIS A 235 -8.53 -21.87 -8.00
CA HIS A 235 -8.50 -20.77 -7.01
C HIS A 235 -9.88 -20.17 -6.70
N THR A 236 -10.86 -20.33 -7.58
CA THR A 236 -12.24 -19.85 -7.38
C THR A 236 -13.09 -20.74 -6.48
N ALA A 237 -12.67 -22.00 -6.22
CA ALA A 237 -13.41 -22.93 -5.37
C ALA A 237 -13.21 -22.71 -3.86
N GLY A 238 -12.17 -21.98 -3.44
CA GLY A 238 -11.88 -21.70 -2.02
C GLY A 238 -12.48 -20.41 -1.47
N LEU A 239 -12.84 -19.46 -2.34
CA LEU A 239 -13.25 -18.10 -1.93
C LEU A 239 -14.78 -17.92 -1.80
N ARG A 240 -15.59 -18.96 -2.01
CA ARG A 240 -17.07 -18.88 -1.89
C ARG A 240 -17.65 -19.37 -0.57
N ALA A 241 -16.84 -19.70 0.42
CA ALA A 241 -17.33 -20.10 1.74
C ALA A 241 -16.52 -19.41 2.83
N HIS A 242 -16.81 -18.13 3.08
CA HIS A 242 -16.89 -17.51 4.41
C HIS A 242 -17.22 -16.03 4.25
N ARG A 243 -18.51 -15.74 4.01
CA ARG A 243 -19.07 -14.45 4.37
C ARG A 243 -19.35 -14.52 5.86
N LEU A 244 -18.43 -14.00 6.69
CA LEU A 244 -18.70 -13.77 8.12
C LEU A 244 -18.77 -12.26 8.36
N PRO A 245 -19.72 -11.80 9.19
CA PRO A 245 -19.86 -10.40 9.52
C PRO A 245 -18.70 -9.97 10.42
N TYR A 246 -18.22 -8.75 10.19
CA TYR A 246 -17.28 -8.06 11.05
C TYR A 246 -18.00 -7.75 12.38
N ASP A 247 -17.71 -8.51 13.44
CA ASP A 247 -18.19 -8.25 14.80
C ASP A 247 -16.99 -8.01 15.74
N ARG A 248 -17.13 -6.96 16.55
CA ARG A 248 -16.09 -6.44 17.46
C ARG A 248 -16.05 -7.31 18.72
N GLY A 249 -14.87 -7.84 19.06
CA GLY A 249 -14.62 -8.37 20.40
C GLY A 249 -13.44 -9.34 20.48
N ASP A 250 -12.47 -8.97 21.34
CA ASP A 250 -11.33 -9.76 21.83
C ASP A 250 -10.30 -10.29 20.82
N SER A 251 -9.26 -9.48 20.64
CA SER A 251 -8.04 -9.78 19.91
C SER A 251 -7.13 -10.73 20.69
N THR A 252 -7.28 -12.04 20.48
CA THR A 252 -6.16 -12.98 20.56
C THR A 252 -6.44 -14.19 19.65
N ALA A 253 -5.96 -14.14 18.40
CA ALA A 253 -5.97 -15.31 17.52
C ALA A 253 -4.70 -15.37 16.67
N LEU A 254 -3.82 -16.29 17.07
CA LEU A 254 -2.61 -16.72 16.39
C LEU A 254 -2.91 -17.21 14.97
N TYR A 255 -2.31 -16.57 13.96
CA TYR A 255 -2.25 -17.11 12.61
C TYR A 255 -1.39 -18.38 12.58
N THR A 256 -2.04 -19.54 12.55
CA THR A 256 -1.38 -20.84 12.32
C THR A 256 -1.48 -21.17 10.84
N CYS A 257 -0.37 -20.99 10.11
CA CYS A 257 -0.27 -21.41 8.70
C CYS A 257 -0.16 -22.94 8.61
N VAL A 258 -1.19 -23.60 8.06
CA VAL A 258 -1.20 -25.05 7.82
C VAL A 258 -0.40 -25.36 6.55
N ARG A 259 0.86 -25.80 6.71
CA ARG A 259 1.64 -26.46 5.66
C ARG A 259 1.01 -27.82 5.31
N ARG A 260 0.36 -27.93 4.14
CA ARG A 260 0.12 -29.25 3.52
C ARG A 260 1.36 -29.67 2.73
N ARG A 261 2.08 -30.67 3.26
CA ARG A 261 3.13 -31.41 2.54
C ARG A 261 2.49 -32.20 1.40
N TYR A 262 2.87 -31.91 0.15
CA TYR A 262 2.70 -32.87 -0.94
C TYR A 262 3.80 -33.91 -0.82
N THR A 263 3.48 -35.09 -0.27
CA THR A 263 4.30 -36.28 -0.43
C THR A 263 4.17 -36.75 -1.87
N THR A 264 5.24 -36.63 -2.66
CA THR A 264 5.40 -37.34 -3.93
C THR A 264 5.29 -38.84 -3.67
N GLY A 265 4.19 -39.44 -4.11
CA GLY A 265 3.99 -40.88 -4.11
C GLY A 265 5.01 -41.54 -5.04
N ALA A 266 5.73 -42.51 -4.50
CA ALA A 266 6.55 -43.43 -5.27
C ALA A 266 5.66 -44.22 -6.24
N LEU A 267 6.02 -44.21 -7.52
CA LEU A 267 5.49 -45.13 -8.51
C LEU A 267 6.10 -46.53 -8.24
N PRO A 268 5.32 -47.61 -8.37
CA PRO A 268 5.86 -48.96 -8.20
C PRO A 268 6.66 -49.39 -9.43
N ASP A 269 7.93 -49.71 -9.22
CA ASP A 269 8.77 -50.39 -10.20
C ASP A 269 8.35 -51.85 -10.36
N GLY A 270 8.06 -52.23 -11.59
CA GLY A 270 7.81 -53.60 -11.99
C GLY A 270 7.99 -53.79 -13.49
N GLN A 271 9.22 -54.11 -13.92
CA GLN A 271 9.59 -55.38 -14.60
C GLN A 271 10.81 -55.26 -15.53
N ASN A 272 11.71 -56.24 -15.33
CA ASN A 272 12.57 -56.95 -16.29
C ASN A 272 13.77 -56.25 -16.95
N ARG A 273 14.97 -56.75 -16.63
CA ARG A 273 15.75 -57.64 -17.52
C ARG A 273 16.96 -58.27 -16.82
N SER A 274 17.16 -59.55 -17.17
CA SER A 274 18.29 -60.48 -16.92
C SER A 274 18.17 -61.40 -15.71
#